data_AF-A0A7V7Z5N2-F1
#
_entry.id   AF-A0A7V7Z5N2-F1
#
_cell.length_a   1.000
_cell.length_b   1.000
_cell.length_c   1.000
_cell.angle_alpha   90.00
_cell.angle_beta   90.00
_cell.angle_gamma   90.00
#
_symmetry.space_group_name_H-M   'P 1'
#
loop_
_entity.id
_entity.type
_entity.pdbx_description
1 polymer ?
#
loop_
_entity_poly.entity_id
_entity_poly.type
_entity_poly.pdbx_seq_one_letter_code
_entity_poly.pdbx_strand_id
1 'polypeptide(L)' 'LPPASDVDGDTVTYTKASDPSHGTVTVNPDGSYSYAPKADYNGNDSFSYTISDGKGGSNTYVVNIVIDPVNDAPVGSGTT' A
#
# COMPACT_ATOMS: atom_id res chain seq x y z
N LEU A 1 -7.21 3.31 -2.66
CA LEU A 1 -6.63 3.78 -3.93
C LEU A 1 -7.59 4.79 -4.54
N PRO A 2 -7.13 5.74 -5.39
CA PRO A 2 -8.02 6.71 -6.02
C PRO A 2 -9.15 6.01 -6.77
N PRO A 3 -10.40 6.49 -6.68
CA PRO A 3 -11.51 5.96 -7.47
C PRO A 3 -11.20 6.12 -8.97
N ALA A 4 -11.61 5.14 -9.76
CA ALA A 4 -11.44 5.14 -11.20
C ALA A 4 -12.76 4.80 -11.86
N SER A 5 -12.91 5.26 -13.10
CA SER A 5 -14.07 5.02 -13.94
C SER A 5 -13.59 4.77 -15.37
N ASP A 6 -14.27 3.88 -16.06
CA ASP A 6 -14.10 3.70 -17.49
C ASP A 6 -15.10 4.56 -18.28
N VAL A 7 -14.72 5.03 -19.46
CA VAL A 7 -15.54 5.94 -20.30
C VAL A 7 -16.73 5.22 -20.94
N ASP A 8 -16.59 3.92 -21.20
CA ASP A 8 -17.65 3.06 -21.72
C ASP A 8 -18.57 2.54 -20.60
N GLY A 9 -18.25 2.87 -19.35
CA GLY A 9 -19.04 2.52 -18.17
C GLY A 9 -18.76 1.11 -17.63
N ASP A 10 -17.67 0.47 -18.08
CA ASP A 10 -17.28 -0.83 -17.57
C ASP A 10 -16.84 -0.77 -16.09
N THR A 11 -17.12 -1.84 -15.36
CA THR A 11 -16.68 -1.95 -13.96
C THR A 11 -15.18 -2.15 -13.91
N VAL A 12 -14.48 -1.27 -13.19
CA VAL A 12 -13.03 -1.39 -12.99
C VAL A 12 -12.70 -2.23 -11.76
N THR A 13 -11.59 -2.95 -11.83
CA THR A 13 -11.07 -3.77 -10.73
C THR A 13 -9.62 -3.43 -10.42
N TYR A 14 -9.25 -3.50 -9.14
CA TYR A 14 -7.90 -3.20 -8.67
C TYR A 14 -7.16 -4.49 -8.30
N THR A 15 -5.89 -4.57 -8.68
CA THR A 15 -5.03 -5.70 -8.29
C THR A 15 -3.64 -5.21 -7.89
N LYS A 16 -2.98 -5.91 -6.97
CA LYS A 16 -1.58 -5.65 -6.64
C LYS A 16 -0.69 -6.07 -7.81
N ALA A 17 0.21 -5.18 -8.23
CA ALA A 17 1.15 -5.43 -9.32
C ALA A 17 2.58 -5.69 -8.82
N SER A 18 2.98 -5.07 -7.71
CA SER A 18 4.25 -5.38 -7.03
C SER A 18 4.11 -5.31 -5.52
N ASP A 19 5.00 -6.01 -4.83
CA ASP A 19 5.16 -5.87 -3.39
C ASP A 19 6.08 -4.70 -3.01
N PRO A 20 5.89 -4.14 -1.80
CA PRO A 20 6.85 -3.24 -1.19
C PRO A 20 8.11 -3.97 -0.71
N SER A 21 9.19 -3.22 -0.50
CA SER A 21 10.48 -3.78 -0.02
C SER A 21 10.55 -3.90 1.50
N HIS A 22 9.80 -3.07 2.23
CA HIS A 22 9.92 -2.92 3.68
C HIS A 22 8.59 -3.06 4.42
N GLY A 23 7.64 -3.77 3.81
CA GLY A 23 6.35 -4.08 4.42
C GLY A 23 5.63 -5.18 3.66
N THR A 24 4.36 -5.36 3.98
CA THR A 24 3.45 -6.23 3.24
C THR A 24 2.21 -5.44 2.85
N VAL A 25 1.69 -5.70 1.65
CA VAL A 25 0.48 -5.03 1.16
C VAL A 25 -0.53 -6.02 0.61
N THR A 26 -1.80 -5.78 0.94
CA THR A 26 -2.96 -6.43 0.35
C THR A 26 -3.78 -5.36 -0.36
N VAL A 27 -4.07 -5.57 -1.64
CA VAL A 27 -4.97 -4.71 -2.44
C VAL A 27 -6.22 -5.53 -2.76
N ASN A 28 -7.39 -4.99 -2.44
CA ASN A 28 -8.68 -5.59 -2.73
C ASN A 28 -9.22 -5.10 -4.08
N PRO A 29 -10.11 -5.88 -4.74
CA PRO A 29 -10.67 -5.50 -6.05
C PRO A 29 -11.45 -4.19 -6.08
N ASP A 30 -11.93 -3.71 -4.93
CA ASP A 30 -12.65 -2.43 -4.77
C ASP A 30 -11.70 -1.22 -4.62
N GLY A 31 -10.39 -1.45 -4.62
CA GLY A 31 -9.37 -0.42 -4.46
C GLY A 31 -9.04 -0.08 -3.01
N SER A 32 -9.67 -0.72 -2.01
CA SER A 32 -9.19 -0.68 -0.64
C SER A 32 -7.87 -1.45 -0.52
N TYR A 33 -6.97 -1.00 0.37
CA TYR A 33 -5.71 -1.70 0.61
C TYR A 33 -5.29 -1.58 2.07
N SER A 34 -4.51 -2.55 2.54
CA SER A 34 -3.87 -2.54 3.85
C SER A 34 -2.37 -2.68 3.68
N TYR A 35 -1.60 -1.88 4.41
CA TYR A 35 -0.14 -1.91 4.43
C TYR A 35 0.34 -2.10 5.87
N ALA A 36 1.23 -3.08 6.08
CA ALA A 36 1.90 -3.31 7.34
C ALA A 36 3.41 -3.15 7.15
N PRO A 37 4.06 -2.14 7.76
CA PRO A 37 5.51 -1.98 7.67
C PRO A 37 6.23 -3.11 8.41
N LYS A 38 7.46 -3.38 8.01
CA LYS A 38 8.39 -4.22 8.75
C LYS A 38 8.68 -3.56 10.11
N ALA A 39 8.72 -4.36 11.17
CA ALA A 39 9.09 -3.88 12.50
C ALA A 39 10.42 -3.11 12.46
N ASP A 40 10.47 -2.01 13.19
CA ASP A 40 11.63 -1.10 13.34
C ASP A 40 12.16 -0.47 12.04
N TYR A 41 11.44 -0.61 10.92
CA TYR A 41 11.77 0.10 9.70
C TYR A 41 11.16 1.50 9.70
N ASN A 42 11.99 2.50 9.40
CA ASN A 42 11.56 3.86 9.09
C ASN A 42 12.21 4.28 7.77
N GLY A 43 11.46 4.99 6.93
CA GLY A 43 11.92 5.39 5.60
C GLY A 43 10.86 5.28 4.53
N ASN A 44 11.31 5.29 3.27
CA ASN A 44 10.43 5.24 2.11
C ASN A 44 10.19 3.80 1.65
N ASP A 45 8.96 3.51 1.27
CA ASP A 45 8.58 2.25 0.65
C ASP A 45 7.60 2.53 -0.50
N SER A 46 7.38 1.54 -1.34
CA SER A 46 6.46 1.71 -2.46
C SER A 46 5.93 0.39 -2.97
N PHE A 47 4.69 0.37 -3.43
CA PHE A 47 4.14 -0.77 -4.17
C PHE A 47 3.40 -0.25 -5.41
N SER A 48 3.15 -1.14 -6.38
CA SER A 48 2.34 -0.80 -7.56
C SER A 48 1.04 -1.59 -7.58
N TYR A 49 0.04 -1.01 -8.22
CA TYR A 49 -1.26 -1.62 -8.45
C TYR A 49 -1.72 -1.40 -9.90
N THR A 50 -2.54 -2.30 -10.40
CA THR A 50 -3.15 -2.22 -11.73
C THR A 50 -4.65 -2.01 -11.59
N ILE A 51 -5.20 -1.15 -12.45
CA ILE A 51 -6.64 -0.99 -12.67
C ILE A 51 -6.96 -1.65 -14.02
N SER A 52 -7.96 -2.52 -14.06
CA SER A 52 -8.41 -3.21 -15.28
C SER A 52 -9.90 -3.00 -15.49
N ASP A 53 -10.30 -2.73 -16.73
CA ASP A 53 -11.71 -2.66 -17.18
C ASP A 53 -12.34 -4.05 -17.43
N GLY A 54 -11.55 -5.13 -17.38
CA GLY A 54 -12.01 -6.48 -17.71
C GLY A 54 -12.28 -6.72 -19.21
N LYS A 55 -12.00 -5.75 -20.07
CA LYS A 55 -12.14 -5.77 -21.54
C LYS A 55 -10.81 -5.66 -22.28
N GLY A 56 -9.72 -5.51 -21.56
CA GLY A 56 -8.36 -5.49 -22.11
C GLY A 56 -7.65 -4.15 -21.90
N GLY A 57 -8.35 -3.11 -21.45
CA GLY A 57 -7.76 -1.87 -20.98
C GLY A 57 -7.25 -2.02 -19.55
N SER A 58 -5.99 -1.63 -19.33
CA SER A 58 -5.43 -1.58 -17.98
C SER A 58 -4.35 -0.52 -17.85
N ASN A 59 -4.18 -0.02 -16.63
CA ASN A 59 -3.14 0.95 -16.28
C ASN A 59 -2.50 0.57 -14.94
N THR A 60 -1.19 0.74 -14.83
CA THR A 60 -0.42 0.47 -13.61
C THR A 60 0.09 1.76 -13.00
N TYR A 61 -0.04 1.88 -11.68
CA TYR A 61 0.33 3.06 -10.90
C TYR A 61 1.19 2.68 -9.71
N VAL A 62 1.92 3.66 -9.16
CA VAL A 62 2.79 3.50 -7.99
C VAL A 62 2.21 4.26 -6.81
N VAL A 63 2.17 3.61 -5.65
CA VAL A 63 1.90 4.23 -4.35
C VAL A 63 3.21 4.39 -3.62
N ASN A 64 3.52 5.62 -3.20
CA ASN A 64 4.68 5.93 -2.37
C ASN A 64 4.22 6.00 -0.91
N ILE A 65 5.00 5.38 -0.02
CA ILE A 65 4.74 5.30 1.42
C ILE A 65 5.92 5.93 2.15
N VAL A 66 5.62 6.72 3.18
CA VAL A 66 6.60 7.26 4.12
C VAL A 66 6.27 6.67 5.49
N ILE A 67 7.22 5.95 6.08
CA ILE A 67 7.10 5.37 7.42
C ILE A 67 7.90 6.23 8.38
N ASP A 68 7.19 6.97 9.22
CA ASP A 68 7.78 7.84 10.23
C ASP A 68 8.26 7.02 11.43
N PRO A 69 9.42 7.37 12.01
CA PRO A 69 9.89 6.72 13.23
C PRO A 69 8.95 7.06 14.41
N VAL A 70 8.68 6.06 15.25
CA VAL A 70 7.98 6.24 16.54
C VAL A 70 9.02 6.17 17.65
N ASN A 71 9.06 7.19 18.51
CA ASN A 71 10.02 7.25 19.61
C ASN A 71 9.56 6.40 20.81
N ASP A 72 10.43 5.49 21.27
CA ASP A 72 10.19 4.71 22.49
C ASP A 72 10.52 5.52 23.76
N ALA A 73 9.72 5.33 24.81
CA ALA A 73 9.96 5.94 26.11
C ALA A 73 11.09 5.21 26.87
N PRO A 74 11.93 5.91 27.65
CA PRO A 74 12.97 5.27 28.44
C PRO A 74 12.36 4.39 29.54
N VAL A 75 12.88 3.17 29.71
CA VAL A 75 12.51 2.25 30.80
C VAL A 75 13.61 2.26 31.86
N GLY A 76 13.26 2.66 33.09
CA GLY A 76 14.17 2.64 34.24
C GLY A 76 13.89 1.43 35.14
N SER A 77 14.84 0.52 35.27
CA SER A 77 14.83 -0.47 36.34
C SER A 77 15.32 0.21 37.62
N GLY A 78 14.41 0.58 38.51
CA GLY A 78 14.77 1.11 39.83
C GLY A 78 15.64 0.08 40.58
N THR A 79 16.88 0.43 40.88
CA THR A 79 17.71 -0.34 41.82
C THR A 79 17.16 -0.14 43.23
N THR A 80 16.81 -1.25 43.89
CA THR A 80 16.44 -1.31 45.32
C THR A 80 17.64 -1.04 46.20
#